data_AF-A0A3D2FEL0-F1
#
_entry.id   AF-A0A3D2FEL0-F1
#
_cell.length_a   1.000
_cell.length_b   1.000
_cell.length_c   1.000
_cell.angle_alpha   90.00
_cell.angle_beta   90.00
_cell.angle_gamma   90.00
#
_symmetry.space_group_name_H-M   'P 1'
#
loop_
_entity.id
_entity.type
_entity.pdbx_description
1 polymer ?
#
loop_
_entity_poly.entity_id
_entity_poly.type
_entity_poly.pdbx_seq_one_letter_code
_entity_poly.pdbx_strand_id
1 'polypeptide(L)' 'MTVLRSLVFLLLQLILTPIFSTLAIFTFPFSPLTRYRLISNYARTMIWLLRVVCGIRHEVRGIENLPKEPCIVLCKHQSA' A
#
# COMPACT_ATOMS: atom_id res chain seq x y z
N MET A 1 -1.50 -18.97 -15.77
CA MET A 1 -1.11 -17.87 -16.67
C MET A 1 -0.78 -16.62 -15.85
N THR A 2 0.50 -16.29 -15.67
CA THR A 2 0.95 -15.13 -14.87
C THR A 2 0.42 -13.81 -15.44
N VAL A 3 0.41 -13.66 -16.76
CA VAL A 3 -0.06 -12.46 -17.48
C VAL A 3 -1.52 -12.12 -17.13
N LEU A 4 -2.42 -13.10 -17.09
CA LEU A 4 -3.82 -12.87 -16.73
C LEU A 4 -3.96 -12.33 -15.30
N ARG A 5 -3.21 -12.90 -14.35
CA ARG A 5 -3.23 -12.46 -12.94
C ARG A 5 -2.70 -11.02 -12.82
N SER A 6 -1.61 -10.70 -13.54
CA SER A 6 -1.06 -9.34 -13.59
C SER A 6 -2.03 -8.35 -14.24
N LEU A 7 -2.72 -8.72 -15.31
CA LEU A 7 -3.74 -7.88 -15.95
C LEU A 7 -4.92 -7.60 -15.01
N VAL A 8 -5.43 -8.62 -14.32
CA VAL A 8 -6.50 -8.45 -13.33
C VAL A 8 -6.04 -7.52 -12.20
N PHE A 9 -4.82 -7.70 -11.69
CA PHE A 9 -4.25 -6.81 -10.68
C PHE A 9 -4.16 -5.36 -11.18
N LEU A 10 -3.67 -5.15 -12.41
CA LEU A 10 -3.54 -3.82 -13.01
C LEU A 10 -4.91 -3.14 -13.17
N LEU A 11 -5.94 -3.88 -13.61
CA LEU A 11 -7.30 -3.35 -13.72
C LEU A 11 -7.88 -2.96 -12.35
N LEU A 12 -7.68 -3.81 -11.33
CA LEU A 12 -8.11 -3.49 -9.97
C LEU A 12 -7.38 -2.25 -9.43
N GLN A 13 -6.08 -2.15 -9.66
CA GLN A 13 -5.30 -0.96 -9.30
C GLN A 13 -5.80 0.28 -10.03
N LEU A 14 -6.07 0.20 -11.33
CA LEU A 14 -6.57 1.30 -12.15
C LEU A 14 -7.92 1.83 -11.64
N ILE A 15 -8.81 0.94 -11.16
CA ILE A 15 -10.12 1.30 -10.62
C ILE A 15 -10.02 1.83 -9.19
N LEU A 16 -9.22 1.19 -8.34
CA LEU A 16 -9.11 1.56 -6.92
C LEU A 16 -8.33 2.86 -6.71
N THR A 17 -7.31 3.13 -7.52
CA THR A 17 -6.48 4.34 -7.41
C THR A 17 -7.31 5.63 -7.42
N PRO A 18 -8.17 5.92 -8.42
CA PRO A 18 -8.97 7.14 -8.41
C PRO A 18 -9.97 7.21 -7.25
N ILE A 19 -10.53 6.07 -6.81
CA ILE A 19 -11.43 6.01 -5.65
C ILE A 19 -10.67 6.44 -4.39
N PHE A 20 -9.52 5.83 -4.10
CA PHE A 20 -8.69 6.17 -2.95
C PHE A 20 -8.12 7.60 -3.03
N SER A 21 -7.71 8.07 -4.21
CA SER A 21 -7.24 9.44 -4.42
C SER A 21 -8.34 10.46 -4.14
N THR A 22 -9.56 10.21 -4.61
CA THR A 22 -10.72 11.06 -4.35
C THR A 22 -11.04 11.09 -2.85
N LEU A 23 -11.07 9.93 -2.20
CA LEU A 23 -11.25 9.84 -0.74
C LEU A 23 -10.14 10.58 0.02
N ALA A 24 -8.89 10.51 -0.44
CA ALA A 24 -7.77 11.20 0.19
C ALA A 24 -7.95 12.73 0.19
N ILE A 25 -8.50 13.31 -0.88
CA ILE A 25 -8.82 14.74 -0.93
C ILE A 25 -9.85 15.11 0.15
N PHE A 26 -10.89 14.29 0.31
CA PHE A 26 -11.89 14.49 1.37
C PHE A 26 -11.34 14.32 2.79
N THR A 27 -10.13 13.77 2.96
CA THR A 27 -9.47 13.70 4.27
C THR A 27 -8.72 14.98 4.69
N PHE A 28 -8.70 16.01 3.84
CA PHE A 28 -8.06 17.30 4.14
C PHE A 28 -8.44 17.94 5.49
N PRO A 29 -9.72 17.93 5.94
CA PRO A 29 -10.08 18.54 7.23
C PRO A 29 -9.60 17.76 8.46
N PHE A 30 -9.10 16.53 8.31
CA PHE A 30 -8.63 15.72 9.44
C PHE A 30 -7.19 16.03 9.83
N SER A 31 -6.82 15.66 11.06
CA SER A 31 -5.44 15.76 11.53
C SER A 31 -4.45 15.00 10.62
N PRO A 32 -3.18 15.46 10.50
CA PRO A 32 -2.19 14.80 9.66
C PRO A 32 -2.01 13.30 9.96
N LEU A 33 -2.09 12.89 11.23
CA LEU A 33 -1.94 11.49 11.64
C LEU A 33 -3.16 10.65 11.23
N THR A 34 -4.37 11.20 11.36
CA THR A 34 -5.61 10.53 10.90
C THR A 34 -5.57 10.36 9.38
N ARG A 35 -5.21 11.42 8.66
CA ARG A 35 -5.05 11.40 7.21
C ARG A 35 -4.03 10.34 6.77
N TYR A 36 -2.86 10.32 7.40
CA TYR A 36 -1.83 9.31 7.12
C TYR A 36 -2.38 7.89 7.29
N ARG A 37 -3.03 7.59 8.42
CA ARG A 37 -3.61 6.27 8.68
C ARG A 37 -4.65 5.84 7.64
N LEU A 38 -5.49 6.77 7.19
CA LEU A 38 -6.51 6.53 6.16
C LEU A 38 -5.85 6.28 4.79
N ILE A 39 -4.94 7.14 4.36
CA ILE A 39 -4.27 7.03 3.05
C ILE A 39 -3.40 5.76 2.99
N SER A 40 -2.72 5.37 4.07
CA SER A 40 -1.93 4.13 4.13
C SER A 40 -2.75 2.86 3.89
N ASN A 41 -4.09 2.91 4.00
CA ASN A 41 -4.93 1.75 3.66
C ASN A 41 -4.88 1.41 2.17
N TYR A 42 -4.60 2.36 1.28
CA TYR A 42 -4.39 2.07 -0.14
C TYR A 42 -3.22 1.09 -0.31
N ALA A 43 -2.06 1.39 0.29
CA ALA A 43 -0.88 0.53 0.22
C ALA A 43 -1.15 -0.87 0.81
N ARG A 44 -1.84 -0.94 1.96
CA ARG A 44 -2.26 -2.22 2.57
C ARG A 44 -3.16 -3.03 1.63
N THR A 45 -4.09 -2.37 0.95
CA THR A 45 -5.00 -2.98 -0.03
C THR A 45 -4.23 -3.52 -1.23
N MET A 46 -3.28 -2.76 -1.78
CA MET A 46 -2.45 -3.20 -2.90
C MET A 46 -1.60 -4.42 -2.54
N ILE A 47 -0.97 -4.43 -1.36
CA ILE A 47 -0.19 -5.59 -0.86
C ILE A 47 -1.09 -6.82 -0.69
N TRP A 48 -2.31 -6.64 -0.17
CA TRP A 48 -3.28 -7.74 -0.06
C TRP A 48 -3.72 -8.27 -1.44
N LEU A 49 -3.97 -7.39 -2.41
CA LEU A 49 -4.31 -7.78 -3.78
C LEU A 49 -3.16 -8.53 -4.47
N LEU A 50 -1.91 -8.11 -4.28
CA LEU A 50 -0.75 -8.86 -4.78
C LEU A 50 -0.74 -10.29 -4.24
N ARG A 51 -1.13 -10.50 -2.98
CA ARG A 51 -1.23 -11.83 -2.38
C ARG A 51 -2.38 -12.66 -2.94
N VAL A 52 -3.59 -12.08 -3.02
CA VAL A 52 -4.79 -12.82 -3.45
C VAL A 52 -4.81 -13.05 -4.96
N VAL A 53 -4.53 -12.00 -5.74
CA VAL A 53 -4.60 -12.03 -7.21
C VAL A 53 -3.32 -12.60 -7.80
N CYS A 54 -2.14 -12.11 -7.41
CA CYS A 54 -0.87 -12.53 -8.00
C CYS A 54 -0.18 -13.68 -7.26
N GLY A 55 -0.62 -14.00 -6.03
CA GLY A 55 0.00 -15.06 -5.22
C GLY A 55 1.32 -14.64 -4.59
N ILE A 56 1.67 -13.34 -4.66
CA ILE A 56 2.94 -12.80 -4.15
C ILE A 56 2.82 -12.62 -2.64
N ARG A 57 3.67 -13.31 -1.88
CA ARG A 57 3.73 -13.21 -0.42
C ARG A 57 4.98 -12.42 -0.06
N HIS A 58 4.80 -11.39 0.78
CA HIS A 58 5.92 -10.68 1.37
C HIS A 58 6.17 -11.23 2.77
N GLU A 59 7.44 -11.24 3.17
CA GLU A 59 7.89 -11.58 4.52
C GLU A 59 8.60 -10.36 5.09
N VAL A 60 8.33 -10.04 6.35
CA VAL A 60 9.03 -8.98 7.09
C VAL A 60 9.91 -9.65 8.13
N ARG A 61 11.21 -9.40 8.06
CA ARG A 61 12.20 -9.90 9.02
C ARG A 61 12.83 -8.73 9.77
N GLY A 62 13.17 -8.92 11.04
CA GLY A 62 13.81 -7.90 11.85
C GLY A 62 12.88 -6.79 12.32
N ILE A 63 11.57 -7.07 12.47
CA ILE A 63 10.58 -6.09 12.95
C ILE A 63 10.91 -5.60 14.37
N GLU A 64 11.57 -6.44 15.16
CA GLU A 64 12.08 -6.17 16.50
C GLU A 64 13.16 -5.08 16.53
N ASN A 65 13.81 -4.80 15.40
CA ASN A 65 14.79 -3.71 15.30
C ASN A 65 14.14 -2.33 15.17
N LEU A 66 12.81 -2.26 15.02
CA LEU A 66 12.11 -0.99 14.87
C LEU A 66 12.07 -0.24 16.22
N PRO A 67 12.66 0.96 16.32
CA PRO A 67 12.67 1.71 17.57
C PRO A 67 11.26 2.19 17.93
N LYS A 68 11.00 2.36 19.24
CA LYS A 68 9.71 2.87 19.75
C LYS A 68 9.58 4.39 19.65
N GLU A 69 10.66 5.06 19.30
CA GLU A 69 10.77 6.51 19.14
C GLU A 69 10.72 6.91 17.65
N PRO A 70 10.46 8.18 17.33
CA PRO A 70 10.50 8.67 15.95
C PRO A 70 11.85 8.37 15.28
N CYS A 71 11.82 7.67 14.15
CA CYS A 71 13.01 7.32 13.39
C CYS A 71 12.79 7.55 11.89
N ILE A 72 13.89 7.61 11.13
CA ILE A 72 13.86 7.69 9.67
C ILE A 72 14.12 6.29 9.12
N VAL A 73 13.19 5.77 8.33
CA VAL A 73 13.35 4.47 7.65
C VAL A 73 14.01 4.69 6.29
N LEU A 74 15.26 4.24 6.16
CA LEU A 74 16.01 4.29 4.89
C LEU A 74 15.75 3.02 4.08
N CYS A 75 15.00 3.15 2.99
CA CYS A 75 14.65 2.05 2.10
C CYS A 75 15.16 2.29 0.68
N LYS A 76 15.63 1.23 0.00
CA LYS A 76 15.82 1.26 -1.45
C LYS A 76 14.46 1.38 -2.13
N HIS A 77 14.28 2.41 -2.95
CA HIS A 77 13.09 2.51 -3.80
C HIS A 77 13.33 1.75 -5.11
N GLN A 78 12.81 0.54 -5.20
CA GLN A 78 12.91 -0.29 -6.39
C GLN A 78 11.50 -0.61 -6.90
N SER A 79 11.25 -0.27 -8.17
CA SER A 79 10.08 -0.76 -8.88
C SER A 79 10.30 -2.21 -9.28
N ALA A 80 9.21 -2.98 -9.31
CA ALA A 80 9.15 -4.22 -10.08
C ALA A 80 9.20 -3.90 -11.58
#